data_AF-A0A2U8GR96-F1
#
_entry.id   AF-A0A2U8GR96-F1
#
_cell.length_a   1.000
_cell.length_b   1.000
_cell.length_c   1.000
_cell.angle_alpha   90.00
_cell.angle_beta   90.00
_cell.angle_gamma   90.00
#
_symmetry.space_group_name_H-M   'P 1'
#
loop_
_entity.id
_entity.type
_entity.pdbx_description
1 polymer ?
#
loop_
_entity_poly.entity_id
_entity_poly.type
_entity_poly.pdbx_seq_one_letter_code
_entity_poly.pdbx_strand_id
1 'polypeptide(L)'
;MNETAPPTKISVQIWKPIIQKLNVKLENACLRRDAYLKKILDFELSRLDEEVSIPNSKESFDYVSKELDALDTKLVSLSLSDDLVEKMNDIFKRKMIVRDAFFNRLFLLLAASPRVIDQLLFPAVESEWRADLWAEADHYRDAIQSGFYPLEPQSNPFWAIRAGFECYREEQDLFDYVEPTSGKTIQVQRTVFDEVAPAASLYTTVFGMKIGGYGLLGLSCYLPDSAIPGSSASKKLNELLDLL
;
A
#
# COMPACT_ATOMS: atom_id res chain seq x y z
N MET A 1 5.70 29.94 21.65
CA MET A 1 4.53 29.44 20.89
C MET A 1 4.92 29.53 19.42
N ASN A 2 5.25 28.41 18.79
CA ASN A 2 5.50 28.42 17.35
C ASN A 2 4.14 28.46 16.65
N GLU A 3 3.86 29.56 15.96
CA GLU A 3 2.75 29.64 15.01
C GLU A 3 2.96 28.53 13.98
N THR A 4 2.11 27.50 14.05
CA THR A 4 2.11 26.45 13.04
C THR A 4 1.42 27.03 11.82
N ALA A 5 2.10 27.01 10.67
CA ALA A 5 1.54 27.44 9.40
C ALA A 5 0.17 26.76 9.17
N PRO A 6 -0.80 27.48 8.55
CA PRO A 6 -2.12 26.93 8.32
C PRO A 6 -2.01 25.64 7.49
N PRO A 7 -2.78 24.59 7.82
CA PRO A 7 -2.68 23.33 7.12
C PRO A 7 -3.10 23.48 5.66
N THR A 8 -2.30 22.93 4.75
CA THR A 8 -2.62 22.83 3.34
C THR A 8 -3.75 21.84 3.10
N LYS A 9 -4.77 22.30 2.37
CA LYS A 9 -5.92 21.49 1.99
C LYS A 9 -5.66 20.81 0.66
N ILE A 10 -5.58 19.48 0.68
CA ILE A 10 -5.51 18.66 -0.53
C ILE A 10 -6.88 18.01 -0.78
N SER A 11 -7.13 17.62 -2.03
CA SER A 11 -8.32 16.86 -2.41
C SER A 11 -7.91 15.62 -3.21
N VAL A 12 -8.54 14.49 -2.90
CA VAL A 12 -8.26 13.18 -3.50
C VAL A 12 -9.58 12.47 -3.85
N GLN A 13 -9.63 11.75 -4.97
CA GLN A 13 -10.79 10.96 -5.35
C GLN A 13 -10.76 9.60 -4.67
N ILE A 14 -11.76 9.32 -3.83
CA ILE A 14 -11.84 8.07 -3.07
C ILE A 14 -13.08 7.29 -3.46
N TRP A 15 -12.93 6.00 -3.74
CA TRP A 15 -14.01 5.08 -4.03
C TRP A 15 -15.02 5.07 -2.86
N LYS A 16 -16.28 5.37 -3.18
CA LYS A 16 -17.33 5.64 -2.18
C LYS A 16 -17.50 4.56 -1.11
N PRO A 17 -17.52 3.25 -1.43
CA PRO A 17 -17.69 2.20 -0.44
C PRO A 17 -16.59 2.20 0.63
N ILE A 18 -15.34 2.49 0.24
CA ILE A 18 -14.21 2.53 1.17
C ILE A 18 -14.36 3.71 2.14
N ILE A 19 -14.58 4.93 1.63
CA ILE A 19 -14.65 6.11 2.50
C ILE A 19 -15.86 6.06 3.43
N GLN A 20 -17.00 5.53 2.97
CA GLN A 20 -18.17 5.31 3.82
C GLN A 20 -17.85 4.36 4.97
N LYS A 21 -17.24 3.21 4.68
CA LYS A 21 -16.86 2.22 5.70
C LYS A 21 -15.79 2.75 6.66
N LEU A 22 -14.81 3.50 6.15
CA LEU A 22 -13.78 4.13 6.97
C LEU A 22 -14.38 5.16 7.95
N ASN A 23 -15.29 6.00 7.49
CA ASN A 23 -15.93 7.00 8.35
C ASN A 23 -16.70 6.35 9.50
N VAL A 24 -17.45 5.27 9.24
CA VAL A 24 -18.15 4.51 10.29
C VAL A 24 -17.16 3.94 11.32
N LYS A 25 -16.03 3.40 10.87
CA LYS A 25 -14.98 2.88 11.77
C LYS A 25 -14.33 3.97 12.61
N LEU A 26 -14.04 5.13 12.02
CA LEU A 26 -13.45 6.26 12.73
C LEU A 26 -14.42 6.84 13.78
N GLU A 27 -15.70 6.94 13.44
CA GLU A 27 -16.75 7.37 14.35
C GLU A 27 -16.88 6.39 15.53
N ASN A 28 -16.95 5.09 15.27
CA ASN A 28 -16.99 4.06 16.31
C ASN A 28 -15.73 4.03 17.20
N ALA A 29 -14.59 4.45 16.67
CA ALA A 29 -13.34 4.57 17.41
C ALA A 29 -13.17 5.95 18.10
N CYS A 30 -14.15 6.85 17.98
CA CYS A 30 -14.10 8.22 18.49
C CYS A 30 -12.90 9.03 17.95
N LEU A 31 -12.45 8.77 16.71
CA LEU A 31 -11.28 9.39 16.11
C LEU A 31 -11.65 10.54 15.16
N ARG A 32 -10.96 11.67 15.28
CA ARG A 32 -11.01 12.74 14.28
C ARG A 32 -10.18 12.33 13.06
N ARG A 33 -10.85 12.12 11.92
CA ARG A 33 -10.27 11.64 10.66
C ARG A 33 -8.94 12.32 10.28
N ASP A 34 -8.94 13.63 10.06
CA ASP A 34 -7.75 14.33 9.55
C ASP A 34 -6.57 14.27 10.53
N ALA A 35 -6.83 14.35 11.83
CA ALA A 35 -5.79 14.23 12.86
C ALA A 35 -5.17 12.83 12.88
N TYR A 36 -6.02 11.80 12.78
CA TYR A 36 -5.59 10.40 12.72
C TYR A 36 -4.82 10.09 11.43
N LEU A 37 -5.36 10.49 10.28
CA LEU A 37 -4.73 10.26 8.97
C LEU A 37 -3.40 11.00 8.85
N LYS A 38 -3.27 12.23 9.38
CA LYS A 38 -1.97 12.94 9.41
C LYS A 38 -0.90 12.10 10.10
N LYS A 39 -1.23 11.52 11.26
CA LYS A 39 -0.29 10.69 12.03
C LYS A 39 0.08 9.40 11.29
N ILE A 40 -0.88 8.77 10.61
CA ILE A 40 -0.62 7.59 9.79
C ILE A 40 0.27 7.95 8.59
N LEU A 41 -0.07 8.99 7.85
CA LEU A 41 0.63 9.38 6.62
C LEU A 41 2.10 9.70 6.87
N ASP A 42 2.42 10.32 8.01
CA ASP A 42 3.80 10.64 8.39
C ASP A 42 4.70 9.39 8.40
N PHE A 43 4.17 8.28 8.92
CA PHE A 43 4.82 6.98 8.93
C PHE A 43 4.71 6.25 7.59
N GLU A 44 3.49 6.16 7.04
CA GLU A 44 3.19 5.34 5.85
C GLU A 44 3.84 5.87 4.57
N LEU A 45 4.08 7.18 4.44
CA LEU A 45 4.82 7.70 3.29
C LEU A 45 6.29 7.27 3.28
N SER A 46 6.94 7.19 4.44
CA SER A 46 8.30 6.64 4.53
C SER A 46 8.32 5.18 4.10
N ARG A 47 7.35 4.40 4.59
CA ARG A 47 7.19 2.99 4.22
C ARG A 47 6.89 2.80 2.74
N LEU A 48 6.05 3.65 2.16
CA LEU A 48 5.76 3.61 0.72
C LEU A 48 7.03 3.81 -0.12
N ASP A 49 7.89 4.77 0.24
CA ASP A 49 9.12 5.07 -0.50
C ASP A 49 10.17 3.94 -0.39
N GLU A 50 10.20 3.26 0.76
CA GLU A 50 11.01 2.04 1.00
C GLU A 50 10.48 0.84 0.21
N GLU A 51 9.18 0.55 0.33
CA GLU A 51 8.53 -0.63 -0.20
C GLU A 51 8.42 -0.59 -1.73
N VAL A 52 7.99 0.54 -2.32
CA VAL A 52 7.97 0.73 -3.77
C VAL A 52 9.36 1.13 -4.23
N SER A 53 10.29 0.17 -4.18
CA SER A 53 11.71 0.42 -4.39
C SER A 53 12.04 0.76 -5.86
N ILE A 54 11.28 0.20 -6.80
CA ILE A 54 11.37 0.45 -8.24
C ILE A 54 10.19 1.35 -8.70
N PRO A 55 10.42 2.42 -9.48
CA PRO A 55 9.34 3.24 -10.04
C PRO A 55 8.44 2.46 -11.00
N ASN A 56 7.15 2.81 -11.07
CA ASN A 56 6.27 2.29 -12.10
C ASN A 56 6.66 2.80 -13.49
N SER A 57 6.34 2.00 -14.52
CA SER A 57 6.39 2.46 -15.91
C SER A 57 5.32 3.53 -16.19
N LYS A 58 5.45 4.23 -17.32
CA LYS A 58 4.40 5.15 -17.79
C LYS A 58 3.11 4.40 -18.13
N GLU A 59 3.20 3.20 -18.71
CA GLU A 59 2.05 2.37 -19.06
C GLU A 59 1.26 1.97 -17.81
N SER A 60 1.97 1.53 -16.76
CA SER A 60 1.43 1.21 -15.45
C SER A 60 0.74 2.42 -14.80
N PHE A 61 1.40 3.58 -14.75
CA PHE A 61 0.81 4.80 -14.22
C PHE A 61 -0.49 5.19 -14.93
N ASP A 62 -0.49 5.15 -16.27
CA ASP A 62 -1.66 5.51 -17.08
C ASP A 62 -2.81 4.51 -16.89
N TYR A 63 -2.48 3.21 -16.83
CA TYR A 63 -3.46 2.17 -16.59
C TYR A 63 -4.13 2.32 -15.22
N VAL A 64 -3.35 2.50 -14.16
CA VAL A 64 -3.88 2.69 -12.80
C VAL A 64 -4.76 3.93 -12.73
N SER A 65 -4.35 5.04 -13.36
CA SER A 65 -5.16 6.26 -13.42
C SER A 65 -6.52 6.00 -14.10
N LYS A 66 -6.51 5.31 -15.24
CA LYS A 66 -7.74 4.97 -15.98
C LYS A 66 -8.67 4.06 -15.18
N GLU A 67 -8.14 3.06 -14.50
CA GLU A 67 -8.93 2.13 -13.69
C GLU A 67 -9.57 2.85 -12.49
N LEU A 68 -8.89 3.83 -11.89
CA LEU A 68 -9.47 4.67 -10.83
C LEU A 68 -10.61 5.55 -11.35
N ASP A 69 -10.45 6.14 -12.53
CA ASP A 69 -11.49 6.99 -13.14
C ASP A 69 -12.77 6.21 -13.43
N ALA A 70 -12.67 4.88 -13.60
CA ALA A 70 -13.82 4.00 -13.79
C ALA A 70 -14.60 3.69 -12.49
N LEU A 71 -14.05 4.00 -11.31
CA LEU A 71 -14.70 3.77 -10.02
C LEU A 71 -15.69 4.89 -9.68
N ASP A 72 -16.76 4.55 -8.96
CA ASP A 72 -17.66 5.55 -8.38
C ASP A 72 -16.99 6.25 -7.19
N THR A 73 -16.28 7.34 -7.46
CA THR A 73 -15.47 8.07 -6.49
C THR A 73 -16.20 9.30 -5.92
N LYS A 74 -15.69 9.77 -4.78
CA LYS A 74 -16.07 11.01 -4.13
C LYS A 74 -14.82 11.82 -3.82
N LEU A 75 -14.88 13.11 -4.09
CA LEU A 75 -13.83 14.04 -3.70
C LEU A 75 -13.77 14.17 -2.17
N VAL A 76 -12.64 13.83 -1.58
CA VAL A 76 -12.36 13.94 -0.15
C VAL A 76 -11.28 14.97 0.05
N SER A 77 -11.57 16.01 0.83
CA SER A 77 -10.54 16.97 1.24
C SER A 77 -9.90 16.56 2.57
N LEU A 78 -8.58 16.70 2.65
CA LEU A 78 -7.76 16.46 3.83
C LEU A 78 -6.92 17.71 4.14
N SER A 79 -6.77 18.02 5.43
CA SER A 79 -5.93 19.13 5.89
C SER A 79 -4.61 18.59 6.44
N LEU A 80 -3.50 18.81 5.74
CA LEU A 80 -2.17 18.29 6.05
C LEU A 80 -1.15 19.42 6.27
N SER A 81 -0.01 19.14 6.87
CA SER A 81 1.10 20.12 6.94
C SER A 81 1.84 20.19 5.61
N ASP A 82 2.45 21.33 5.33
CA ASP A 82 3.18 21.59 4.08
C ASP A 82 4.30 20.57 3.86
N ASP A 83 5.13 20.32 4.87
CA ASP A 83 6.21 19.32 4.83
C ASP A 83 5.71 17.92 4.40
N LEU A 84 4.51 17.55 4.85
CA LEU A 84 3.92 16.25 4.53
C LEU A 84 3.41 16.22 3.08
N VAL A 85 2.84 17.33 2.60
CA VAL A 85 2.39 17.48 1.20
C VAL A 85 3.59 17.49 0.26
N GLU A 86 4.69 18.17 0.61
CA GLU A 86 5.92 18.18 -0.17
C GLU A 86 6.54 16.79 -0.27
N LYS A 87 6.73 16.10 0.87
CA LYS A 87 7.24 14.72 0.92
C LYS A 87 6.38 13.78 0.07
N MET A 88 5.07 13.89 0.20
CA MET A 88 4.11 13.09 -0.57
C MET A 88 4.24 13.31 -2.07
N ASN A 89 4.29 14.57 -2.52
CA ASN A 89 4.41 14.91 -3.94
C ASN A 89 5.75 14.46 -4.54
N ASP A 90 6.84 14.57 -3.77
CA ASP A 90 8.16 14.06 -4.17
C ASP A 90 8.12 12.55 -4.43
N ILE A 91 7.62 11.77 -3.46
CA ILE A 91 7.54 10.30 -3.57
C ILE A 91 6.68 9.91 -4.77
N PHE A 92 5.47 10.47 -4.90
CA PHE A 92 4.57 10.10 -6.00
C PHE A 92 5.14 10.43 -7.37
N LYS A 93 5.87 11.54 -7.49
CA LYS A 93 6.54 11.91 -8.74
C LYS A 93 7.70 10.97 -9.06
N ARG A 94 8.60 10.71 -8.10
CA ARG A 94 9.78 9.86 -8.32
C ARG A 94 9.41 8.41 -8.61
N LYS A 95 8.42 7.88 -7.89
CA LYS A 95 8.01 6.48 -7.97
C LYS A 95 6.91 6.24 -9.02
N MET A 96 6.46 7.28 -9.71
CA MET A 96 5.36 7.22 -10.68
C MET A 96 4.12 6.57 -10.03
N ILE A 97 3.68 7.08 -8.89
CA ILE A 97 2.51 6.57 -8.16
C ILE A 97 1.35 7.52 -8.38
N VAL A 98 0.20 6.98 -8.77
CA VAL A 98 -1.03 7.76 -8.82
C VAL A 98 -1.45 8.07 -7.38
N ARG A 99 -1.44 9.35 -7.01
CA ARG A 99 -1.80 9.81 -5.64
C ARG A 99 -3.08 9.17 -5.13
N ASP A 100 -4.12 9.19 -5.95
CA ASP A 100 -5.43 8.73 -5.55
C ASP A 100 -5.44 7.19 -5.39
N ALA A 101 -4.59 6.44 -6.10
CA ALA A 101 -4.40 5.00 -5.89
C ALA A 101 -3.87 4.72 -4.49
N PHE A 102 -2.83 5.46 -4.07
CA PHE A 102 -2.26 5.33 -2.74
C PHE A 102 -3.29 5.59 -1.65
N PHE A 103 -4.06 6.68 -1.74
CA PHE A 103 -5.08 6.97 -0.72
C PHE A 103 -6.20 5.94 -0.70
N ASN A 104 -6.66 5.47 -1.87
CA ASN A 104 -7.67 4.40 -1.92
C ASN A 104 -7.13 3.09 -1.31
N ARG A 105 -5.87 2.73 -1.58
CA ARG A 105 -5.22 1.57 -0.97
C ARG A 105 -5.09 1.71 0.54
N LEU A 106 -4.56 2.84 1.01
CA LEU A 106 -4.43 3.13 2.43
C LEU A 106 -5.80 3.04 3.13
N PHE A 107 -6.84 3.66 2.57
CA PHE A 107 -8.15 3.66 3.18
C PHE A 107 -8.83 2.29 3.11
N LEU A 108 -8.58 1.51 2.05
CA LEU A 108 -9.02 0.12 1.96
C LEU A 108 -8.44 -0.68 3.13
N LEU A 109 -7.13 -0.57 3.35
CA LEU A 109 -6.43 -1.31 4.41
C LEU A 109 -6.92 -0.91 5.81
N LEU A 110 -7.21 0.37 6.05
CA LEU A 110 -7.81 0.84 7.31
C LEU A 110 -9.27 0.38 7.49
N ALA A 111 -10.02 0.20 6.39
CA ALA A 111 -11.44 -0.11 6.43
C ALA A 111 -11.78 -1.61 6.25
N ALA A 112 -10.85 -2.41 5.74
CA ALA A 112 -11.01 -3.83 5.47
C ALA A 112 -11.27 -4.63 6.76
N SER A 113 -11.96 -5.76 6.62
CA SER A 113 -12.01 -6.76 7.69
C SER A 113 -10.78 -7.66 7.60
N PRO A 114 -10.40 -8.35 8.69
CA PRO A 114 -9.28 -9.30 8.67
C PRO A 114 -9.37 -10.32 7.53
N ARG A 115 -10.56 -10.90 7.29
CA ARG A 115 -10.80 -11.82 6.18
C ARG A 115 -10.50 -11.21 4.80
N VAL A 116 -10.83 -9.92 4.59
CA VAL A 116 -10.52 -9.24 3.33
C VAL A 116 -9.02 -9.00 3.20
N ILE A 117 -8.32 -8.71 4.30
CA ILE A 117 -6.86 -8.59 4.31
C ILE A 117 -6.19 -9.91 3.92
N ASP A 118 -6.66 -11.04 4.46
CA ASP A 118 -6.15 -12.38 4.12
C ASP A 118 -6.25 -12.65 2.63
N GLN A 119 -7.44 -12.42 2.09
CA GLN A 119 -7.74 -12.64 0.69
C GLN A 119 -6.94 -11.74 -0.25
N LEU A 120 -6.60 -10.52 0.18
CA LEU A 120 -5.89 -9.55 -0.64
C LEU A 120 -4.37 -9.68 -0.58
N LEU A 121 -3.80 -10.00 0.59
CA LEU A 121 -2.35 -9.95 0.83
C LEU A 121 -1.73 -11.32 1.04
N PHE A 122 -2.49 -12.30 1.49
CA PHE A 122 -1.99 -13.65 1.81
C PHE A 122 -2.89 -14.73 1.21
N PRO A 123 -3.23 -14.68 -0.10
CA PRO A 123 -4.18 -15.62 -0.69
C PRO A 123 -3.71 -17.09 -0.67
N ALA A 124 -2.39 -17.33 -0.60
CA ALA A 124 -1.82 -18.67 -0.58
C ALA A 124 -1.90 -19.36 0.80
N VAL A 125 -1.83 -18.58 1.88
CA VAL A 125 -1.76 -19.06 3.28
C VAL A 125 -2.96 -18.60 4.13
N GLU A 126 -3.90 -17.89 3.53
CA GLU A 126 -5.14 -17.35 4.11
C GLU A 126 -4.98 -16.73 5.50
N SER A 127 -5.35 -17.44 6.58
CA SER A 127 -5.27 -16.96 7.96
C SER A 127 -4.09 -17.55 8.74
N GLU A 128 -3.35 -18.51 8.17
CA GLU A 128 -2.24 -19.21 8.83
C GLU A 128 -1.11 -18.26 9.17
N TRP A 129 -0.85 -17.24 8.33
CA TRP A 129 0.13 -16.19 8.61
C TRP A 129 -0.05 -15.49 9.94
N ARG A 130 -1.28 -15.39 10.44
CA ARG A 130 -1.50 -14.81 11.77
C ARG A 130 -1.08 -15.77 12.86
N ALA A 131 -1.39 -17.06 12.70
CA ALA A 131 -0.97 -18.07 13.66
C ALA A 131 0.56 -18.16 13.72
N ASP A 132 1.22 -18.13 12.56
CA ASP A 132 2.68 -18.12 12.45
C ASP A 132 3.26 -16.86 13.10
N LEU A 133 2.71 -15.68 12.78
CA LEU A 133 3.09 -14.42 13.41
C LEU A 133 2.95 -14.49 14.95
N TRP A 134 1.86 -15.06 15.46
CA TRP A 134 1.62 -15.21 16.91
C TRP A 134 2.45 -16.32 17.55
N ALA A 135 2.90 -17.32 16.80
CA ALA A 135 3.82 -18.35 17.29
C ALA A 135 5.24 -17.80 17.44
N GLU A 136 5.65 -16.92 16.52
CA GLU A 136 6.92 -16.19 16.60
C GLU A 136 6.87 -14.99 17.56
N ALA A 137 5.69 -14.67 18.09
CA ALA A 137 5.38 -13.46 18.85
C ALA A 137 5.84 -13.38 20.29
N ASP A 138 6.72 -14.29 20.76
CA ASP A 138 7.22 -14.30 22.13
C ASP A 138 7.93 -12.99 22.58
N HIS A 139 8.14 -12.02 21.68
CA HIS A 139 8.88 -10.78 21.93
C HIS A 139 8.20 -9.46 21.55
N TYR A 140 6.91 -9.40 21.22
CA TYR A 140 6.34 -8.14 20.71
C TYR A 140 6.07 -7.09 21.80
N ARG A 141 7.03 -6.17 21.89
CA ARG A 141 7.06 -4.95 22.71
C ARG A 141 5.85 -4.02 22.47
N ASP A 142 5.26 -4.04 21.28
CA ASP A 142 4.17 -3.13 20.90
C ASP A 142 2.82 -3.51 21.55
N ALA A 143 2.54 -4.82 21.69
CA ALA A 143 1.36 -5.29 22.42
C ALA A 143 1.44 -4.89 23.90
N ILE A 144 2.63 -5.00 24.50
CA ILE A 144 2.92 -4.61 25.88
C ILE A 144 2.75 -3.10 26.05
N GLN A 145 3.28 -2.28 25.14
CA GLN A 145 3.21 -0.81 25.25
C GLN A 145 1.79 -0.25 25.12
N SER A 146 0.92 -0.84 24.29
CA SER A 146 -0.47 -0.39 24.16
C SER A 146 -1.27 -0.50 25.47
N GLY A 147 -0.95 -1.48 26.31
CA GLY A 147 -1.55 -1.64 27.65
C GLY A 147 -1.04 -0.63 28.67
N PHE A 148 0.20 -0.15 28.54
CA PHE A 148 0.81 0.82 29.45
C PHE A 148 0.61 2.29 29.03
N TYR A 149 0.46 2.54 27.72
CA TYR A 149 0.34 3.88 27.15
C TYR A 149 -0.86 3.98 26.19
N PRO A 150 -2.10 3.86 26.71
CA PRO A 150 -3.31 3.77 25.87
C PRO A 150 -3.60 5.01 25.03
N LEU A 151 -2.99 6.15 25.37
CA LEU A 151 -3.13 7.43 24.65
C LEU A 151 -1.88 7.83 23.87
N GLU A 152 -0.82 7.00 23.89
CA GLU A 152 0.35 7.17 23.04
C GLU A 152 0.32 6.12 21.93
N PRO A 153 -0.55 6.26 20.92
CA PRO A 153 -0.59 5.28 19.86
C PRO A 153 0.73 5.33 19.11
N GLN A 154 1.48 4.23 19.11
CA GLN A 154 2.46 3.98 18.07
C GLN A 154 1.70 3.93 16.74
N SER A 155 1.93 4.89 15.85
CA SER A 155 1.23 4.98 14.57
C SER A 155 1.87 4.06 13.54
N ASN A 156 1.67 2.77 13.72
CA ASN A 156 1.95 1.77 12.68
C ASN A 156 0.75 0.82 12.60
N PRO A 157 -0.40 1.25 12.02
CA PRO A 157 -1.61 0.43 11.99
C PRO A 157 -1.44 -0.89 11.23
N PHE A 158 -0.39 -1.02 10.41
CA PHE A 158 -0.12 -2.19 9.57
C PHE A 158 1.11 -2.99 10.00
N TRP A 159 1.61 -2.79 11.23
CA TRP A 159 2.79 -3.50 11.74
C TRP A 159 2.65 -5.01 11.58
N ALA A 160 1.49 -5.58 11.96
CA ALA A 160 1.26 -7.01 11.93
C ALA A 160 1.24 -7.54 10.49
N ILE A 161 0.69 -6.77 9.55
CA ILE A 161 0.66 -7.16 8.14
C ILE A 161 2.07 -7.16 7.57
N ARG A 162 2.88 -6.15 7.88
CA ARG A 162 4.30 -6.11 7.46
C ARG A 162 5.10 -7.25 8.07
N ALA A 163 4.90 -7.54 9.36
CA ALA A 163 5.53 -8.68 10.02
C ALA A 163 5.12 -10.00 9.36
N GLY A 164 3.85 -10.15 8.95
CA GLY A 164 3.41 -11.27 8.12
C GLY A 164 4.22 -11.40 6.83
N PHE A 165 4.43 -10.31 6.08
CA PHE A 165 5.30 -10.35 4.89
C PHE A 165 6.75 -10.76 5.22
N GLU A 166 7.27 -10.37 6.39
CA GLU A 166 8.60 -10.78 6.83
C GLU A 166 8.69 -12.29 7.12
N CYS A 167 7.66 -12.90 7.74
CA CYS A 167 7.62 -14.35 7.98
C CYS A 167 7.71 -15.17 6.68
N TYR A 168 7.17 -14.66 5.57
CA TYR A 168 7.25 -15.32 4.25
C TYR A 168 8.29 -14.67 3.32
N ARG A 169 9.22 -13.89 3.87
CA ARG A 169 10.23 -13.20 3.06
C ARG A 169 11.26 -14.15 2.48
N GLU A 170 11.63 -15.21 3.21
CA GLU A 170 12.57 -16.22 2.73
C GLU A 170 12.04 -17.03 1.55
N GLU A 171 10.71 -17.09 1.37
CA GLU A 171 10.07 -17.70 0.20
C GLU A 171 10.17 -16.82 -1.05
N GLN A 172 10.48 -15.54 -0.88
CA GLN A 172 10.75 -14.64 -1.99
C GLN A 172 12.22 -14.82 -2.37
N ASP A 173 12.48 -15.24 -3.62
CA ASP A 173 13.83 -15.36 -4.18
C ASP A 173 14.46 -13.97 -4.40
N LEU A 174 14.77 -13.30 -3.28
CA LEU A 174 15.25 -11.93 -3.23
C LEU A 174 16.75 -11.84 -3.43
N PHE A 175 17.19 -10.79 -4.11
CA PHE A 175 18.61 -10.48 -4.28
C PHE A 175 18.87 -8.99 -4.09
N ASP A 176 20.13 -8.68 -3.75
CA ASP A 176 20.59 -7.30 -3.62
C ASP A 176 20.75 -6.66 -5.00
N TYR A 177 20.15 -5.48 -5.16
CA TYR A 177 20.20 -4.70 -6.38
C TYR A 177 20.59 -3.25 -6.07
N VAL A 178 21.55 -2.72 -6.81
CA VAL A 178 21.96 -1.32 -6.70
C VAL A 178 21.04 -0.49 -7.58
N GLU A 179 20.14 0.27 -6.97
CA GLU A 179 19.17 1.09 -7.71
C GLU A 179 19.92 2.17 -8.53
N PRO A 180 19.74 2.22 -9.86
CA PRO A 180 20.62 3.01 -10.73
C PRO A 180 20.60 4.52 -10.47
N THR A 181 19.52 5.04 -9.89
CA THR A 181 19.30 6.49 -9.74
C THR A 181 19.89 7.01 -8.44
N SER A 182 19.74 6.25 -7.36
CA SER A 182 20.10 6.60 -5.99
C SER A 182 21.39 5.94 -5.52
N GLY A 183 21.85 4.89 -6.21
CA GLY A 183 23.02 4.09 -5.82
C GLY A 183 22.82 3.29 -4.54
N LYS A 184 21.59 3.22 -4.02
CA LYS A 184 21.27 2.46 -2.81
C LYS A 184 21.09 0.98 -3.15
N THR A 185 21.64 0.12 -2.31
CA THR A 185 21.32 -1.31 -2.35
C THR A 185 19.92 -1.53 -1.78
N ILE A 186 19.07 -2.18 -2.56
CA ILE A 186 17.70 -2.56 -2.22
C ILE A 186 17.50 -4.05 -2.48
N GLN A 187 16.57 -4.67 -1.75
CA GLN A 187 16.15 -6.03 -2.04
C GLN A 187 14.99 -6.04 -3.03
N VAL A 188 15.13 -6.88 -4.05
CA VAL A 188 14.21 -6.99 -5.18
C VAL A 188 14.08 -8.47 -5.56
N GLN A 189 13.04 -8.77 -6.34
CA GLN A 189 12.82 -10.09 -6.94
C GLN A 189 12.92 -9.99 -8.47
N ARG A 190 13.10 -11.14 -9.12
CA ARG A 190 13.01 -11.24 -10.58
C ARG A 190 11.62 -11.67 -10.99
N THR A 191 11.07 -11.02 -12.01
CA THR A 191 9.87 -11.51 -12.68
C THR A 191 10.20 -12.70 -13.57
N VAL A 192 9.17 -13.37 -14.09
CA VAL A 192 9.30 -14.45 -15.08
C VAL A 192 10.06 -14.02 -16.35
N PHE A 193 10.15 -12.71 -16.61
CA PHE A 193 10.90 -12.15 -17.75
C PHE A 193 12.29 -11.65 -17.40
N ASP A 194 12.83 -12.04 -16.25
CA ASP A 194 14.13 -11.57 -15.76
C ASP A 194 14.18 -10.05 -15.47
N GLU A 195 13.01 -9.41 -15.33
CA GLU A 195 12.88 -8.00 -14.97
C GLU A 195 12.96 -7.82 -13.45
N VAL A 196 13.51 -6.69 -13.02
CA VAL A 196 13.61 -6.36 -11.59
C VAL A 196 12.28 -5.81 -11.08
N ALA A 197 11.76 -6.38 -10.00
CA ALA A 197 10.56 -5.90 -9.32
C ALA A 197 10.80 -5.77 -7.81
N PRO A 198 10.08 -4.88 -7.11
CA PRO A 198 10.13 -4.80 -5.65
C PRO A 198 9.74 -6.14 -5.01
N ALA A 199 10.30 -6.42 -3.83
CA ALA A 199 9.82 -7.48 -2.95
C ALA A 199 8.31 -7.32 -2.66
N ALA A 200 7.60 -8.43 -2.44
CA ALA A 200 6.19 -8.38 -2.07
C ALA A 200 6.02 -7.75 -0.68
N SER A 201 5.15 -6.75 -0.61
CA SER A 201 4.92 -5.93 0.56
C SER A 201 3.48 -5.39 0.59
N LEU A 202 3.19 -4.57 1.59
CA LEU A 202 1.90 -3.90 1.73
C LEU A 202 1.55 -3.03 0.53
N TYR A 203 2.51 -2.33 -0.08
CA TYR A 203 2.28 -1.43 -1.21
C TYR A 203 2.64 -2.01 -2.59
N THR A 204 3.33 -3.15 -2.65
CA THR A 204 3.76 -3.76 -3.93
C THR A 204 2.90 -4.95 -4.36
N THR A 205 2.14 -5.55 -3.44
CA THR A 205 1.22 -6.65 -3.74
C THR A 205 0.06 -6.20 -4.63
N VAL A 206 -0.09 -6.84 -5.79
CA VAL A 206 -1.15 -6.52 -6.77
C VAL A 206 -2.48 -7.18 -6.39
N PHE A 207 -3.57 -6.41 -6.37
CA PHE A 207 -4.90 -6.93 -6.07
C PHE A 207 -5.60 -7.41 -7.35
N GLY A 208 -5.35 -8.67 -7.72
CA GLY A 208 -5.97 -9.29 -8.90
C GLY A 208 -7.46 -9.62 -8.77
N MET A 209 -8.05 -9.49 -7.57
CA MET A 209 -9.44 -9.85 -7.32
C MET A 209 -10.42 -8.68 -7.48
N LYS A 210 -11.72 -9.03 -7.56
CA LYS A 210 -12.82 -8.06 -7.58
C LYS A 210 -13.52 -7.99 -6.23
N ILE A 211 -13.88 -6.79 -5.79
CA ILE A 211 -14.74 -6.58 -4.60
C ILE A 211 -16.00 -5.82 -5.03
N GLY A 212 -17.17 -6.39 -4.74
CA GLY A 212 -18.45 -5.78 -5.09
C GLY A 212 -18.65 -5.57 -6.60
N GLY A 213 -18.00 -6.39 -7.43
CA GLY A 213 -18.02 -6.28 -8.89
C GLY A 213 -16.94 -5.38 -9.51
N TYR A 214 -16.20 -4.62 -8.69
CA TYR A 214 -15.16 -3.71 -9.14
C TYR A 214 -13.77 -4.36 -9.09
N GLY A 215 -12.97 -4.18 -10.15
CA GLY A 215 -11.55 -4.53 -10.13
C GLY A 215 -10.77 -3.61 -9.21
N LEU A 216 -9.70 -4.13 -8.59
CA LEU A 216 -8.89 -3.38 -7.63
C LEU A 216 -7.54 -2.92 -8.18
N LEU A 217 -7.26 -3.13 -9.47
CA LEU A 217 -5.99 -2.74 -10.08
C LEU A 217 -5.76 -1.21 -10.05
N GLY A 218 -6.82 -0.40 -10.03
CA GLY A 218 -6.72 1.04 -9.81
C GLY A 218 -6.18 1.43 -8.43
N LEU A 219 -6.14 0.51 -7.46
CA LEU A 219 -5.61 0.74 -6.12
C LEU A 219 -4.14 0.32 -5.98
N SER A 220 -3.45 0.03 -7.08
CA SER A 220 -2.05 -0.38 -7.06
C SER A 220 -1.11 0.81 -6.85
N CYS A 221 -0.24 0.73 -5.84
CA CYS A 221 0.89 1.67 -5.72
C CYS A 221 2.09 1.22 -6.56
N TYR A 222 2.20 -0.08 -6.81
CA TYR A 222 3.09 -0.66 -7.81
C TYR A 222 2.30 -1.67 -8.65
N LEU A 223 2.43 -1.59 -9.97
CA LEU A 223 1.80 -2.54 -10.90
C LEU A 223 2.81 -2.86 -12.01
N PRO A 224 3.34 -4.10 -12.07
CA PRO A 224 4.23 -4.49 -13.15
C PRO A 224 3.45 -4.54 -14.48
N ASP A 225 4.13 -4.23 -15.59
CA ASP A 225 3.47 -4.15 -16.91
C ASP A 225 2.87 -5.49 -17.34
N SER A 226 3.44 -6.60 -16.88
CA SER A 226 2.91 -7.95 -17.11
C SER A 226 1.55 -8.21 -16.44
N ALA A 227 1.22 -7.46 -15.39
CA ALA A 227 -0.08 -7.52 -14.71
C ALA A 227 -1.13 -6.59 -15.34
N ILE A 228 -0.77 -5.78 -16.34
CA ILE A 228 -1.70 -4.91 -17.07
C ILE A 228 -2.44 -5.74 -18.13
N PRO A 229 -3.77 -5.92 -18.03
CA PRO A 229 -4.53 -6.71 -18.99
C PRO A 229 -4.38 -6.20 -20.43
N GLY A 230 -3.88 -7.07 -21.32
CA GLY A 230 -3.74 -6.78 -22.74
C GLY A 230 -2.49 -5.99 -23.14
N SER A 231 -1.61 -5.63 -22.19
CA SER A 231 -0.30 -5.05 -22.48
C SER A 231 0.58 -6.01 -23.27
N SER A 232 1.65 -5.50 -23.89
CA SER A 232 2.63 -6.36 -24.56
C SER A 232 3.31 -7.34 -23.59
N ALA A 233 3.59 -6.90 -22.36
CA ALA A 233 4.20 -7.75 -21.34
C ALA A 233 3.22 -8.84 -20.86
N SER A 234 1.94 -8.51 -20.69
CA SER A 234 0.91 -9.47 -20.30
C SER A 234 0.67 -10.53 -21.39
N LYS A 235 0.65 -10.13 -22.67
CA LYS A 235 0.53 -11.07 -23.80
C LYS A 235 1.69 -12.05 -23.86
N LYS A 236 2.93 -11.56 -23.74
CA LYS A 236 4.13 -12.40 -23.65
C LYS A 236 4.05 -13.39 -22.48
N LEU A 237 3.39 -13.00 -21.38
CA LEU A 237 3.34 -13.84 -20.18
C LEU A 237 2.39 -15.00 -20.41
N ASN A 238 1.23 -14.69 -20.98
CA ASN A 238 0.26 -15.71 -21.36
C ASN A 238 0.85 -16.69 -22.40
N GLU A 239 1.57 -16.18 -23.41
CA GLU A 239 2.26 -17.03 -24.39
C GLU A 239 3.28 -17.97 -23.73
N LEU A 240 4.02 -17.50 -22.72
CA LEU A 240 4.99 -18.32 -21.99
C LEU A 240 4.31 -19.36 -21.09
N LEU A 241 3.20 -18.99 -20.43
CA LEU A 241 2.42 -19.91 -19.60
C LEU A 241 1.71 -20.99 -20.44
N ASP A 242 1.29 -20.68 -21.66
CA ASP A 242 0.68 -21.63 -22.60
C ASP A 242 1.68 -22.71 -23.09
N LEU A 243 2.98 -22.49 -22.90
CA LEU A 243 4.05 -23.44 -23.27
C LEU A 243 4.44 -24.42 -22.14
N LEU A 244 3.93 -24.23 -20.92
CA LEU A 244 4.19 -25.08 -19.74
C LEU A 244 3.12 -26.17 -19.58
#